data_AF-A0A942MP46-F1
#
_entry.id   AF-A0A942MP46-F1
#
_cell.length_a   1.000
_cell.length_b   1.000
_cell.length_c   1.000
_cell.angle_alpha   90.00
_cell.angle_beta   90.00
_cell.angle_gamma   90.00
#
_symmetry.space_group_name_H-M   'P 1'
#
loop_
_entity.id
_entity.type
_entity.pdbx_description
1 polymer ?
#
loop_
_entity_poly.entity_id
_entity_poly.type
_entity_poly.pdbx_seq_one_letter_code
_entity_poly.pdbx_strand_id
1 'polypeptide(L)'
;NDLLIYVQLMDGFYYPIAIQSKKISSDGNYHAFKGEYEQLKKLKQFSTENGYIPMYLLYNFIDKHSRTFSMCGIKFEWNQFGCTLVNLSDVEEVCIKTKKKTGKEYLRLPHFDDFHPAYAHPFFKLVCCENVLTGIDNFKKEFRNKLQYEIKSVQLTELQSSNYWRKLSLREQHRDMYQTTSENSRKDFAPRFRFIFSNSWLKK
;
A
#
# COMPACT_ATOMS: atom_id res chain seq x y z
N ASN A 1 10.25 2.35 -1.95
CA ASN A 1 10.11 1.23 -2.91
C ASN A 1 8.72 1.25 -3.47
N ASP A 2 8.63 1.05 -4.77
CA ASP A 2 7.38 1.02 -5.50
C ASP A 2 7.02 -0.45 -5.76
N LEU A 3 5.77 -0.81 -5.46
CA LEU A 3 5.26 -2.18 -5.54
C LEU A 3 3.93 -2.15 -6.28
N LEU A 4 3.64 -3.25 -6.98
CA LEU A 4 2.34 -3.49 -7.57
C LEU A 4 1.73 -4.74 -6.94
N ILE A 5 0.49 -4.66 -6.46
CA ILE A 5 -0.21 -5.80 -5.88
C ILE A 5 -1.51 -6.01 -6.63
N TYR A 6 -1.79 -7.23 -7.01
CA TYR A 6 -3.08 -7.65 -7.53
C TYR A 6 -3.78 -8.51 -6.49
N VAL A 7 -4.99 -8.12 -6.11
CA VAL A 7 -5.82 -8.87 -5.16
C VAL A 7 -7.03 -9.40 -5.90
N GLN A 8 -7.26 -10.71 -5.84
CA GLN A 8 -8.47 -11.32 -6.35
C GLN A 8 -9.63 -11.03 -5.41
N LEU A 9 -10.75 -10.55 -5.95
CA LEU A 9 -12.02 -10.44 -5.22
C LEU A 9 -12.94 -11.63 -5.57
N MET A 10 -14.06 -11.77 -4.87
CA MET A 10 -15.01 -12.88 -4.99
C MET A 10 -15.79 -12.84 -6.31
N ASP A 11 -15.82 -11.69 -6.98
CA ASP A 11 -16.25 -11.57 -8.38
C ASP A 11 -15.32 -12.28 -9.37
N GLY A 12 -14.18 -12.79 -8.90
CA GLY A 12 -13.20 -13.56 -9.68
C GLY A 12 -12.13 -12.70 -10.35
N PHE A 13 -12.29 -11.37 -10.34
CA PHE A 13 -11.37 -10.43 -10.96
C PHE A 13 -10.23 -10.03 -10.03
N TYR A 14 -9.13 -9.58 -10.62
CA TYR A 14 -7.98 -9.04 -9.92
C TYR A 14 -7.96 -7.52 -10.01
N TYR A 15 -7.79 -6.87 -8.86
CA TYR A 15 -7.74 -5.43 -8.76
C TYR A 15 -6.31 -4.96 -8.42
N PRO A 16 -5.72 -4.07 -9.24
CA PRO A 16 -4.38 -3.56 -9.05
C PRO A 16 -4.33 -2.47 -7.97
N ILE A 17 -3.33 -2.58 -7.11
CA ILE A 17 -2.99 -1.63 -6.06
C ILE A 17 -1.54 -1.18 -6.30
N ALA A 18 -1.37 0.09 -6.63
CA ALA A 18 -0.06 0.73 -6.72
C ALA A 18 0.36 1.15 -5.30
N ILE A 19 1.51 0.66 -4.85
CA ILE A 19 1.96 0.83 -3.47
C ILE A 19 3.29 1.56 -3.45
N GLN A 20 3.37 2.57 -2.59
CA GLN A 20 4.64 3.14 -2.18
C GLN A 20 4.94 2.77 -0.72
N SER A 21 6.09 2.13 -0.47
CA SER A 21 6.45 1.69 0.87
C SER A 21 7.22 2.76 1.66
N LYS A 22 6.92 2.94 2.95
CA LYS A 22 7.64 3.84 3.87
C LYS A 22 7.94 3.13 5.18
N LYS A 23 9.15 3.29 5.71
CA LYS A 23 9.58 2.68 6.96
C LYS A 23 9.59 3.72 8.08
N ILE A 24 9.11 3.31 9.25
CA ILE A 24 9.20 4.11 10.47
C ILE A 24 10.64 4.16 11.00
N SER A 25 11.00 5.27 11.64
CA SER A 25 12.26 5.41 12.36
C SER A 25 12.07 5.14 13.86
N SER A 26 13.18 5.03 14.60
CA SER A 26 13.15 4.71 16.04
C SER A 26 12.45 5.76 16.90
N ASP A 27 12.28 6.98 16.39
CA ASP A 27 11.58 8.09 17.03
C ASP A 27 10.06 8.10 16.75
N GLY A 28 9.54 7.05 16.10
CA GLY A 28 8.11 6.92 15.77
C GLY A 28 7.67 7.70 14.53
N ASN A 29 8.58 8.42 13.86
CA ASN A 29 8.24 9.22 12.68
C ASN A 29 8.58 8.50 11.37
N TYR A 30 7.80 8.77 10.33
CA TYR A 30 8.08 8.31 8.98
C TYR A 30 8.88 9.36 8.20
N HIS A 31 10.18 9.49 8.51
CA HIS A 31 11.08 10.48 7.88
C HIS A 31 11.12 10.40 6.36
N ALA A 32 10.81 9.24 5.79
CA ALA A 32 10.68 9.03 4.36
C ALA A 32 9.50 9.78 3.70
N PHE A 33 8.70 10.58 4.43
CA PHE A 33 7.76 11.55 3.85
C PHE A 33 8.33 12.96 3.72
N LYS A 34 9.46 13.27 4.38
CA LYS A 34 10.03 14.62 4.39
C LYS A 34 10.51 15.01 3.00
N GLY A 35 9.88 16.03 2.41
CA GLY A 35 10.24 16.54 1.07
C GLY A 35 9.66 15.71 -0.08
N GLU A 36 8.81 14.72 0.20
CA GLU A 36 8.37 13.72 -0.79
C GLU A 36 7.00 14.01 -1.39
N TYR A 37 6.61 15.30 -1.43
CA TYR A 37 5.34 15.73 -2.02
C TYR A 37 5.21 15.30 -3.50
N GLU A 38 6.31 15.37 -4.25
CA GLU A 38 6.35 14.95 -5.65
C GLU A 38 6.18 13.44 -5.82
N GLN A 39 6.62 12.61 -4.87
CA GLN A 39 6.35 11.16 -4.93
C GLN A 39 4.86 10.86 -4.74
N LEU A 40 4.19 11.61 -3.88
CA LEU A 40 2.75 11.49 -3.64
C LEU A 40 1.96 11.80 -4.93
N LYS A 41 2.34 12.87 -5.63
CA LYS A 41 1.78 13.21 -6.95
C LYS A 41 2.04 12.13 -8.00
N LYS A 42 3.26 11.59 -8.06
CA LYS A 42 3.61 10.52 -9.02
C LYS A 42 2.78 9.27 -8.81
N LEU A 43 2.61 8.84 -7.56
CA LEU A 43 1.75 7.70 -7.24
C LEU A 43 0.29 7.98 -7.66
N LYS A 44 -0.22 9.18 -7.39
CA LYS A 44 -1.56 9.63 -7.79
C LYS A 44 -1.74 9.58 -9.31
N GLN A 45 -0.83 10.21 -10.04
CA GLN A 45 -0.85 10.29 -11.50
C GLN A 45 -0.79 8.90 -12.11
N PHE A 46 0.23 8.11 -11.75
CA PHE A 46 0.39 6.73 -12.23
C PHE A 46 -0.87 5.90 -12.00
N SER A 47 -1.45 6.00 -10.81
CA SER A 47 -2.64 5.23 -10.46
C SER A 47 -3.88 5.68 -11.21
N THR A 48 -4.02 6.98 -11.48
CA THR A 48 -5.13 7.54 -12.24
C THR A 48 -5.05 7.13 -13.71
N GLU A 49 -3.87 7.25 -14.33
CA GLU A 49 -3.63 6.89 -15.74
C GLU A 49 -3.81 5.38 -16.00
N ASN A 50 -3.55 4.54 -15.00
CA ASN A 50 -3.62 3.08 -15.13
C ASN A 50 -4.89 2.47 -14.52
N GLY A 51 -5.74 3.25 -13.85
CA GLY A 51 -6.91 2.76 -13.12
C GLY A 51 -6.56 1.89 -11.90
N TYR A 52 -5.47 2.18 -11.21
CA TYR A 52 -4.98 1.41 -10.06
C TYR A 52 -5.38 2.07 -8.73
N ILE A 53 -5.38 1.31 -7.64
CA ILE A 53 -5.66 1.84 -6.30
C ILE A 53 -4.35 2.35 -5.68
N PRO A 54 -4.19 3.65 -5.40
CA PRO A 54 -2.97 4.20 -4.81
C PRO A 54 -3.00 4.04 -3.30
N MET A 55 -2.00 3.33 -2.75
CA MET A 55 -1.86 3.12 -1.31
C MET A 55 -0.41 3.29 -0.86
N TYR A 56 -0.24 3.52 0.43
CA TYR A 56 1.04 3.43 1.11
C TYR A 56 1.11 2.14 1.92
N LEU A 57 2.28 1.49 1.91
CA LEU A 57 2.62 0.39 2.81
C LEU A 57 3.59 0.91 3.87
N LEU A 58 3.12 1.04 5.10
CA LEU A 58 3.90 1.51 6.23
C LEU A 58 4.51 0.32 6.97
N TYR A 59 5.85 0.24 6.99
CA TYR A 59 6.58 -0.75 7.77
C TYR A 59 6.79 -0.24 9.19
N ASN A 60 6.09 -0.87 10.12
CA ASN A 60 5.93 -0.47 11.51
C ASN A 60 6.76 -1.41 12.39
N PHE A 61 8.01 -1.03 12.64
CA PHE A 61 8.84 -1.71 13.62
C PHE A 61 8.92 -0.83 14.87
N ILE A 62 7.90 -0.90 15.73
CA ILE A 62 7.90 -0.22 17.02
C ILE A 62 7.81 -1.27 18.14
N ASP A 63 8.84 -1.29 18.98
CA ASP A 63 9.01 -2.29 20.04
C ASP A 63 8.20 -1.95 21.32
N LYS A 64 7.69 -0.72 21.43
CA LYS A 64 7.31 -0.11 22.72
C LYS A 64 5.82 0.01 23.00
N HIS A 65 4.94 -0.67 22.27
CA HIS A 65 3.50 -0.48 22.44
C HIS A 65 2.73 -1.78 22.69
N SER A 66 2.10 -1.83 23.86
CA SER A 66 1.30 -2.96 24.36
C SER A 66 -0.20 -2.67 24.29
N ARG A 67 -0.72 -2.33 23.11
CA ARG A 67 -2.16 -2.23 22.87
C ARG A 67 -2.62 -3.40 22.01
N THR A 68 -3.64 -4.11 22.47
CA THR A 68 -4.27 -5.21 21.75
C THR A 68 -5.44 -4.70 20.92
N PHE A 69 -5.52 -5.15 19.67
CA PHE A 69 -6.59 -4.86 18.74
C PHE A 69 -7.24 -6.17 18.29
N SER A 70 -8.49 -6.07 17.83
CA SER A 70 -9.18 -7.17 17.17
C SER A 70 -9.63 -6.70 15.79
N MET A 71 -9.29 -7.45 14.75
CA MET A 71 -9.79 -7.20 13.39
C MET A 71 -10.06 -8.52 12.70
N CYS A 72 -11.24 -8.66 12.11
CA CYS A 72 -11.71 -9.91 11.49
C CYS A 72 -11.64 -11.12 12.46
N GLY A 73 -11.93 -10.91 13.74
CA GLY A 73 -11.88 -11.96 14.77
C GLY A 73 -10.47 -12.35 15.25
N ILE A 74 -9.42 -11.78 14.64
CA ILE A 74 -8.03 -12.02 15.02
C ILE A 74 -7.60 -10.94 16.00
N LYS A 75 -7.11 -11.35 17.17
CA LYS A 75 -6.49 -10.45 18.15
C LYS A 75 -5.00 -10.33 17.86
N PHE A 76 -4.49 -9.11 17.89
CA PHE A 76 -3.06 -8.85 17.69
C PHE A 76 -2.62 -7.62 18.48
N GLU A 77 -1.35 -7.63 18.89
CA GLU A 77 -0.68 -6.54 19.56
C GLU A 77 -0.13 -5.52 18.56
N TRP A 78 0.19 -4.31 19.04
CA TRP A 78 0.69 -3.24 18.17
C TRP A 78 2.00 -3.57 17.46
N ASN A 79 2.93 -4.23 18.15
CA ASN A 79 4.17 -4.74 17.57
C ASN A 79 3.94 -5.81 16.47
N GLN A 80 2.76 -6.44 16.45
CA GLN A 80 2.38 -7.45 15.46
C GLN A 80 1.71 -6.84 14.22
N PHE A 81 1.43 -5.53 14.20
CA PHE A 81 0.90 -4.88 12.99
C PHE A 81 1.85 -5.02 11.80
N GLY A 82 3.17 -5.06 12.04
CA GLY A 82 4.21 -5.33 11.04
C GLY A 82 4.18 -4.35 9.87
N CYS A 83 3.29 -4.59 8.90
CA CYS A 83 3.00 -3.69 7.79
C CYS A 83 1.53 -3.25 7.82
N THR A 84 1.28 -1.95 7.63
CA THR A 84 -0.08 -1.42 7.43
C THR A 84 -0.25 -0.72 6.09
N LEU A 85 -1.49 -0.69 5.63
CA LEU A 85 -1.94 -0.04 4.41
C LEU A 85 -2.72 1.21 4.77
N VAL A 86 -2.41 2.30 4.08
CA VAL A 86 -3.11 3.57 4.20
C VAL A 86 -3.45 4.05 2.79
N ASN A 87 -4.67 4.52 2.57
CA ASN A 87 -5.02 5.09 1.27
C ASN A 87 -4.31 6.41 1.02
N LEU A 88 -4.04 6.70 -0.26
CA LEU A 88 -3.41 7.97 -0.65
C LEU A 88 -4.14 9.19 -0.11
N SER A 89 -5.48 9.20 -0.17
CA SER A 89 -6.29 10.33 0.32
C SER A 89 -6.11 10.59 1.82
N ASP A 90 -5.93 9.54 2.61
CA ASP A 90 -5.73 9.68 4.05
C ASP A 90 -4.30 10.17 4.35
N VAL A 91 -3.32 9.76 3.55
CA VAL A 91 -1.97 10.34 3.59
C VAL A 91 -2.00 11.82 3.20
N GLU A 92 -2.74 12.20 2.16
CA GLU A 92 -2.94 13.61 1.79
C GLU A 92 -3.53 14.40 2.96
N GLU A 93 -4.57 13.88 3.61
CA GLU A 93 -5.24 14.51 4.76
C GLU A 93 -4.30 14.70 5.96
N VAL A 94 -3.51 13.67 6.30
CA VAL A 94 -2.61 13.69 7.47
C VAL A 94 -1.35 14.53 7.24
N CYS A 95 -0.80 14.46 6.03
CA CYS A 95 0.53 14.98 5.72
C CYS A 95 0.51 16.34 5.04
N ILE A 96 -0.49 16.70 4.21
CA ILE A 96 -0.42 17.96 3.47
C ILE A 96 -0.69 19.15 4.40
N LYS A 97 0.27 20.08 4.47
CA LYS A 97 0.08 21.40 5.09
C LYS A 97 0.46 22.51 4.11
N THR A 98 -0.36 23.56 4.07
CA THR A 98 -0.05 24.80 3.35
C THR A 98 0.72 25.75 4.27
N LYS A 99 1.85 26.31 3.82
CA LYS A 99 2.55 27.38 4.55
C LYS A 99 1.85 28.72 4.28
N LYS A 100 1.34 29.39 5.33
CA LYS A 100 0.55 30.64 5.25
C LYS A 100 1.26 31.83 4.56
N LYS A 101 2.58 31.80 4.33
CA LYS A 101 3.33 32.95 3.80
C LYS A 101 3.82 32.82 2.34
N THR A 102 3.89 31.61 1.78
CA THR A 102 4.53 31.39 0.47
C THR A 102 3.67 30.61 -0.52
N GLY A 103 2.47 30.16 -0.12
CA GLY A 103 1.60 29.30 -0.94
C GLY A 103 2.14 27.89 -1.21
N LYS A 104 3.44 27.65 -0.96
CA LYS A 104 4.10 26.36 -1.16
C LYS A 104 3.60 25.33 -0.14
N GLU A 105 3.05 24.24 -0.65
CA GLU A 105 2.67 23.06 0.13
C GLU A 105 3.92 22.29 0.54
N TYR A 106 3.91 21.75 1.75
CA TYR A 106 4.91 20.83 2.23
C TYR A 106 4.23 19.71 3.01
N LEU A 107 4.84 18.53 2.98
CA LEU A 107 4.39 17.44 3.83
C LEU A 107 4.87 17.69 5.26
N ARG A 108 3.92 17.76 6.20
CA ARG A 108 4.17 17.47 7.61
C ARG A 108 4.77 16.07 7.69
N LEU A 109 5.79 15.93 8.52
CA LEU A 109 6.32 14.63 8.90
C LEU A 109 5.28 13.89 9.76
N PRO A 110 4.70 12.77 9.30
CA PRO A 110 3.72 12.04 10.09
C PRO A 110 4.41 11.14 11.11
N HIS A 111 3.80 11.05 12.28
CA HIS A 111 4.09 10.10 13.35
C HIS A 111 3.21 8.85 13.20
N PHE A 112 3.60 7.74 13.82
CA PHE A 112 2.82 6.49 13.85
C PHE A 112 1.34 6.71 14.21
N ASP A 113 1.11 7.45 15.30
CA ASP A 113 -0.21 7.73 15.86
C ASP A 113 -1.10 8.58 14.94
N ASP A 114 -0.52 9.28 13.97
CA ASP A 114 -1.30 10.06 13.00
C ASP A 114 -2.09 9.14 12.06
N PHE A 115 -1.61 7.91 11.82
CA PHE A 115 -2.30 6.93 10.97
C PHE A 115 -3.01 5.84 11.78
N HIS A 116 -2.49 5.47 12.94
CA HIS A 116 -2.97 4.31 13.69
C HIS A 116 -3.82 4.72 14.90
N PRO A 117 -4.97 4.07 15.15
CA PRO A 117 -5.59 3.01 14.35
C PRO A 117 -6.58 3.55 13.27
N ALA A 118 -6.70 4.87 13.12
CA ALA A 118 -7.84 5.50 12.44
C ALA A 118 -7.84 5.32 10.90
N TYR A 119 -6.67 5.32 10.27
CA TYR A 119 -6.51 5.29 8.80
C TYR A 119 -5.75 4.05 8.33
N ALA A 120 -4.94 3.44 9.20
CA ALA A 120 -4.09 2.33 8.87
C ALA A 120 -4.77 0.97 9.10
N HIS A 121 -4.75 0.14 8.05
CA HIS A 121 -5.26 -1.22 8.10
C HIS A 121 -4.11 -2.24 8.06
N PRO A 122 -4.12 -3.32 8.84
CA PRO A 122 -3.14 -4.38 8.73
C PRO A 122 -3.03 -4.94 7.30
N PHE A 123 -1.81 -5.19 6.82
CA PHE A 123 -1.57 -5.66 5.45
C PHE A 123 -2.25 -7.01 5.15
N PHE A 124 -2.32 -7.91 6.14
CA PHE A 124 -2.98 -9.21 6.00
C PHE A 124 -4.45 -9.11 5.63
N LYS A 125 -5.09 -7.95 5.87
CA LYS A 125 -6.50 -7.71 5.55
C LYS A 125 -6.79 -7.83 4.06
N LEU A 126 -5.80 -7.59 3.19
CA LEU A 126 -5.92 -7.79 1.74
C LEU A 126 -6.22 -9.24 1.36
N VAL A 127 -5.88 -10.20 2.20
CA VAL A 127 -5.94 -11.64 1.85
C VAL A 127 -6.78 -12.47 2.83
N CYS A 128 -7.00 -11.98 4.04
CA CYS A 128 -7.60 -12.77 5.12
C CYS A 128 -9.08 -12.48 5.36
N CYS A 129 -9.59 -11.29 5.01
CA CYS A 129 -10.92 -10.87 5.44
C CYS A 129 -11.95 -11.00 4.31
N GLU A 130 -12.81 -12.01 4.41
CA GLU A 130 -13.85 -12.31 3.40
C GLU A 130 -14.69 -11.09 3.01
N ASN A 131 -15.10 -10.27 3.98
CA ASN A 131 -15.89 -9.07 3.73
C ASN A 131 -15.21 -8.09 2.77
N VAL A 132 -13.89 -7.94 2.84
CA VAL A 132 -13.10 -7.09 1.93
C VAL A 132 -13.06 -7.67 0.52
N LEU A 133 -13.08 -9.00 0.44
CA LEU A 133 -12.94 -9.74 -0.80
C LEU A 133 -14.26 -9.83 -1.58
N THR A 134 -15.41 -9.51 -1.00
CA THR A 134 -16.73 -9.66 -1.67
C THR A 134 -16.93 -8.80 -2.94
N GLY A 135 -16.11 -7.78 -3.18
CA GLY A 135 -16.18 -6.95 -4.38
C GLY A 135 -15.55 -5.56 -4.20
N ILE A 136 -15.37 -4.84 -5.30
CA ILE A 136 -14.62 -3.57 -5.29
C ILE A 136 -15.26 -2.48 -4.44
N ASP A 137 -16.58 -2.44 -4.32
CA ASP A 137 -17.27 -1.43 -3.49
C ASP A 137 -17.05 -1.66 -2.00
N ASN A 138 -17.04 -2.92 -1.57
CA ASN A 138 -16.70 -3.27 -0.18
C ASN A 138 -15.23 -3.02 0.11
N PHE A 139 -14.33 -3.29 -0.85
CA PHE A 139 -12.94 -2.88 -0.76
C PHE A 139 -12.81 -1.35 -0.58
N LYS A 140 -13.47 -0.56 -1.45
CA LYS A 140 -13.42 0.91 -1.36
C LYS A 140 -13.95 1.41 -0.03
N LYS A 141 -15.08 0.87 0.43
CA LYS A 141 -15.69 1.23 1.72
C LYS A 141 -14.75 0.93 2.88
N GLU A 142 -14.19 -0.28 2.92
CA GLU A 142 -13.33 -0.73 4.01
C GLU A 142 -12.09 0.15 4.15
N PHE A 143 -11.41 0.41 3.03
CA PHE A 143 -10.19 1.21 3.06
C PHE A 143 -10.47 2.72 3.04
N ARG A 144 -11.72 3.18 2.96
CA ARG A 144 -12.11 4.61 2.83
C ARG A 144 -11.60 5.25 1.52
N ASN A 145 -11.59 4.47 0.45
CA ASN A 145 -11.07 4.88 -0.84
C ASN A 145 -12.05 5.83 -1.55
N LYS A 146 -11.63 7.09 -1.79
CA LYS A 146 -12.44 8.15 -2.42
C LYS A 146 -12.05 8.41 -3.89
N LEU A 147 -11.62 7.38 -4.62
CA LEU A 147 -11.16 7.55 -5.99
C LEU A 147 -12.28 8.05 -6.91
N GLN A 148 -11.93 8.99 -7.79
CA GLN A 148 -12.83 9.64 -8.75
C GLN A 148 -12.72 9.04 -10.17
N TYR A 149 -11.98 7.95 -10.32
CA TYR A 149 -11.81 7.24 -11.60
C TYR A 149 -12.20 5.78 -11.46
N GLU A 150 -12.45 5.15 -12.61
CA GLU A 150 -12.77 3.74 -12.70
C GLU A 150 -11.53 2.89 -12.38
N ILE A 151 -11.70 1.94 -11.47
CA ILE A 151 -10.63 1.00 -11.13
C ILE A 151 -10.65 -0.12 -12.15
N LYS A 152 -9.52 -0.32 -12.84
CA LYS A 152 -9.36 -1.39 -13.81
C LYS A 152 -9.35 -2.74 -13.09
N SER A 153 -10.17 -3.67 -13.54
CA SER A 153 -10.06 -5.08 -13.20
C SER A 153 -9.35 -5.85 -14.31
N VAL A 154 -8.70 -6.97 -13.96
CA VAL A 154 -8.04 -7.85 -14.94
C VAL A 154 -8.28 -9.31 -14.60
N GLN A 155 -8.25 -10.17 -15.61
CA GLN A 155 -8.26 -11.62 -15.41
C GLN A 155 -6.86 -12.18 -15.14
N LEU A 156 -6.79 -13.36 -14.51
CA LEU A 156 -5.52 -14.04 -14.23
C LEU A 156 -4.74 -14.35 -15.53
N THR A 157 -5.45 -14.72 -16.59
CA THR A 157 -4.88 -15.02 -17.91
C THR A 157 -4.13 -13.82 -18.48
N GLU A 158 -4.68 -12.61 -18.34
CA GLU A 158 -4.03 -11.36 -18.74
C GLU A 158 -2.77 -11.07 -17.91
N LEU A 159 -2.80 -11.37 -16.61
CA LEU A 159 -1.63 -11.20 -15.74
C LEU A 159 -0.49 -12.15 -16.09
N GLN A 160 -0.83 -13.37 -16.53
CA GLN A 160 0.10 -14.43 -16.89
C GLN A 160 0.66 -14.30 -18.30
N SER A 161 -0.12 -13.77 -19.25
CA SER A 161 0.32 -13.55 -20.64
C SER A 161 1.20 -12.31 -20.83
N SER A 162 1.39 -11.51 -19.78
CA SER A 162 2.20 -10.30 -19.82
C SER A 162 3.71 -10.62 -19.95
N ASN A 163 4.31 -10.23 -21.08
CA ASN A 163 5.76 -10.38 -21.31
C ASN A 163 6.63 -9.43 -20.45
N TYR A 164 6.02 -8.46 -19.77
CA TYR A 164 6.73 -7.49 -18.94
C TYR A 164 7.12 -8.03 -17.57
N TRP A 165 6.46 -9.10 -17.12
CA TRP A 165 6.63 -9.64 -15.78
C TRP A 165 7.06 -11.10 -15.83
N ARG A 166 8.20 -11.40 -15.22
CA ARG A 166 8.68 -12.77 -15.05
C ARG A 166 8.36 -13.27 -13.65
N LYS A 167 7.89 -14.51 -13.54
CA LYS A 167 7.75 -15.18 -12.24
C LYS A 167 9.13 -15.49 -11.67
N LEU A 168 9.41 -15.00 -10.46
CA LEU A 168 10.64 -15.30 -9.74
C LEU A 168 10.56 -16.70 -9.09
N SER A 169 11.61 -17.50 -9.21
CA SER A 169 11.76 -18.71 -8.39
C SER A 169 12.06 -18.35 -6.92
N LEU A 170 11.79 -19.28 -5.99
CA LEU A 170 12.07 -19.06 -4.55
C LEU A 170 13.54 -18.65 -4.30
N ARG A 171 14.50 -19.25 -5.02
CA ARG A 171 15.93 -18.92 -4.88
C ARG A 171 16.26 -17.52 -5.42
N GLU A 172 15.63 -17.10 -6.52
CA GLU A 172 15.81 -15.75 -7.08
C GLU A 172 15.15 -14.68 -6.21
N GLN A 173 14.00 -14.98 -5.57
CA GLN A 173 13.33 -14.05 -4.65
C GLN A 173 14.26 -13.57 -3.53
N HIS A 174 15.04 -14.48 -2.95
CA HIS A 174 16.03 -14.11 -1.93
C HIS A 174 17.17 -13.26 -2.51
N ARG A 175 17.72 -13.62 -3.68
CA ARG A 175 18.87 -12.90 -4.27
C ARG A 175 18.52 -11.46 -4.67
N ASP A 176 17.39 -11.26 -5.35
CA ASP A 176 17.01 -9.95 -5.89
C ASP A 176 16.53 -8.98 -4.79
N MET A 177 16.06 -9.50 -3.64
CA MET A 177 15.74 -8.70 -2.46
C MET A 177 16.98 -8.02 -1.83
N TYR A 178 18.17 -8.63 -1.93
CA TYR A 178 19.40 -8.10 -1.31
C TYR A 178 20.23 -7.20 -2.24
N GLN A 179 19.98 -7.22 -3.56
CA GLN A 179 20.73 -6.43 -4.55
C GLN A 179 20.15 -5.03 -4.80
N THR A 180 19.10 -4.62 -4.09
CA THR A 180 18.50 -3.28 -4.17
C THR A 180 19.27 -2.26 -3.32
N THR A 181 20.55 -2.06 -3.64
CA THR A 181 21.30 -0.88 -3.19
C THR A 181 21.55 0.07 -4.34
N SER A 182 21.26 1.35 -4.10
CA SER A 182 21.35 2.51 -5.01
C SER A 182 20.20 2.59 -6.04
N GLU A 183 19.13 3.30 -5.68
CA GLU A 183 18.27 3.97 -6.66
C GLU A 183 18.45 5.48 -6.53
N ASN A 184 19.28 6.01 -7.43
CA ASN A 184 19.26 7.41 -7.83
C ASN A 184 17.85 7.83 -8.26
N SER A 185 17.54 9.10 -8.01
CA SER A 185 16.35 9.87 -8.42
C SER A 185 15.62 9.35 -9.67
N ARG A 186 14.71 8.38 -9.53
CA ARG A 186 13.80 8.03 -10.62
C ARG A 186 12.76 9.15 -10.79
N LYS A 187 12.52 9.53 -12.05
CA LYS A 187 11.57 10.57 -12.41
C LYS A 187 10.11 10.11 -12.19
N ASP A 188 9.82 8.81 -12.32
CA ASP A 188 8.46 8.27 -12.29
C ASP A 188 8.28 7.10 -11.31
N PHE A 189 7.03 6.79 -10.95
CA PHE A 189 6.67 5.58 -10.19
C PHE A 189 6.97 4.34 -11.04
N ALA A 190 7.82 3.45 -10.53
CA ALA A 190 8.38 2.36 -11.34
C ALA A 190 8.50 1.06 -10.52
N PRO A 191 7.39 0.32 -10.35
CA PRO A 191 7.38 -0.86 -9.49
C PRO A 191 8.28 -1.95 -10.06
N ARG A 192 9.16 -2.50 -9.22
CA ARG A 192 10.08 -3.58 -9.60
C ARG A 192 9.54 -4.97 -9.29
N PHE A 193 8.60 -5.04 -8.36
CA PHE A 193 8.00 -6.28 -7.90
C PHE A 193 6.49 -6.21 -8.04
N ARG A 194 5.92 -7.35 -8.42
CA ARG A 194 4.48 -7.57 -8.53
C ARG A 194 4.08 -8.77 -7.69
N PHE A 195 3.13 -8.58 -6.78
CA PHE A 195 2.50 -9.66 -6.03
C PHE A 195 1.11 -9.93 -6.58
N ILE A 196 0.71 -11.20 -6.62
CA ILE A 196 -0.62 -11.63 -7.05
C ILE A 196 -1.18 -12.51 -5.93
N PHE A 197 -2.26 -12.07 -5.31
CA PHE A 197 -2.98 -12.81 -4.28
C PHE A 197 -4.29 -13.34 -4.85
N SER A 198 -4.42 -14.67 -4.91
CA SER A 198 -5.64 -15.36 -5.31
C SER A 198 -6.44 -15.80 -4.08
N ASN A 199 -7.76 -15.92 -4.20
CA ASN A 199 -8.64 -16.44 -3.15
C ASN A 199 -8.75 -17.98 -3.18
N SER A 200 -7.91 -18.65 -3.97
CA SER A 200 -7.91 -20.12 -4.11
C SER A 200 -7.74 -20.88 -2.78
N TRP A 201 -7.21 -20.23 -1.75
CA TRP A 201 -6.98 -20.80 -0.42
C TRP A 201 -8.22 -20.81 0.48
N LEU A 202 -9.24 -20.00 0.16
CA LEU A 202 -10.51 -19.90 0.92
C LEU A 202 -11.53 -20.97 0.52
N LYS A 203 -11.26 -21.76 -0.53
CA LYS A 203 -12.14 -22.84 -1.01
C LYS A 203 -11.93 -24.17 -0.25
N LYS A 204 -11.57 -24.14 1.03
CA LYS A 204 -11.40 -25.33 1.87
C LYS A 204 -12.50 -25.44 2.91
#